data_AF-A0A529N372-F1
#
_entry.id   AF-A0A529N372-F1
#
_cell.length_a   1.000
_cell.length_b   1.000
_cell.length_c   1.000
_cell.angle_alpha   90.00
_cell.angle_beta   90.00
_cell.angle_gamma   90.00
#
_symmetry.space_group_name_H-M   'P 1'
#
loop_
_entity.id
_entity.type
_entity.pdbx_description
1 polymer ?
#
loop_
_entity_poly.entity_id
_entity_poly.type
_entity_poly.pdbx_seq_one_letter_code
_entity_poly.pdbx_strand_id
1 'polypeptide(L)'
;IYVRDDVGGSALGRLDAVLIFEALAHADPAFSSFISIHNMAASMIDRFGSDEQRQRFLPKLTSMEWLASYCLTEPGSGSDAAALKTRAVKSGDDYILNGAKQFISGAGDSDLYVVMARTGGDGPKGISTFVVPKDAPGLSFG
;
A
#
# COMPACT_ATOMS: atom_id res chain seq x y z
N ILE A 1 7.99 8.00 -8.71
CA ILE A 1 7.51 8.77 -9.90
C ILE A 1 6.69 10.00 -9.49
N TYR A 2 5.45 9.84 -9.02
CA TYR A 2 4.54 10.98 -8.74
C TYR A 2 4.36 11.27 -7.23
N VAL A 3 5.33 10.83 -6.42
CA VAL A 3 5.49 11.27 -5.03
C VAL A 3 6.22 12.62 -5.04
N ARG A 4 5.92 13.50 -4.08
CA ARG A 4 6.56 14.82 -3.94
C ARG A 4 8.07 14.73 -3.68
N ASP A 5 8.78 15.77 -4.10
CA ASP A 5 10.24 15.88 -4.07
C ASP A 5 10.82 16.13 -2.67
N ASP A 6 10.06 16.76 -1.78
CA ASP A 6 10.39 16.97 -0.36
C ASP A 6 10.65 15.67 0.44
N VAL A 7 10.31 14.53 -0.14
CA VAL A 7 10.51 13.17 0.40
C VAL A 7 11.21 12.24 -0.60
N GLY A 8 11.95 12.82 -1.56
CA GLY A 8 12.78 12.09 -2.52
C GLY A 8 12.04 11.58 -3.76
N GLY A 9 10.76 11.93 -3.93
CA GLY A 9 10.02 11.62 -5.14
C GLY A 9 10.42 12.51 -6.34
N SER A 10 9.92 12.18 -7.52
CA SER A 10 10.23 12.93 -8.75
C SER A 10 9.20 14.02 -9.08
N ALA A 11 8.12 14.13 -8.28
CA ALA A 11 7.02 15.09 -8.44
C ALA A 11 6.41 15.17 -9.85
N LEU A 12 6.49 14.07 -10.62
CA LEU A 12 5.94 14.02 -11.98
C LEU A 12 4.42 13.89 -12.02
N GLY A 13 3.83 14.24 -13.16
CA GLY A 13 2.40 14.16 -13.39
C GLY A 13 1.90 12.76 -13.72
N ARG A 14 0.57 12.62 -13.80
CA ARG A 14 -0.07 11.35 -14.18
C ARG A 14 0.23 10.93 -15.62
N LEU A 15 0.32 11.89 -16.54
CA LEU A 15 0.68 11.60 -17.94
C LEU A 15 2.10 11.04 -18.05
N ASP A 16 3.06 11.68 -17.37
CA ASP A 16 4.46 11.22 -17.34
C ASP A 16 4.57 9.80 -16.78
N ALA A 17 3.83 9.51 -15.70
CA ALA A 17 3.80 8.19 -15.11
C ALA A 17 3.29 7.11 -16.07
N VAL A 18 2.23 7.40 -16.84
CA VAL A 18 1.70 6.47 -17.85
C VAL A 18 2.75 6.17 -18.92
N LEU A 19 3.42 7.20 -19.45
CA LEU A 19 4.46 7.03 -20.47
C LEU A 19 5.66 6.21 -19.93
N ILE A 20 6.05 6.43 -18.68
CA ILE A 20 7.11 5.64 -18.02
C ILE A 20 6.68 4.18 -17.89
N PHE A 21 5.47 3.91 -17.37
CA PHE A 21 4.99 2.54 -17.20
C PHE A 21 4.80 1.81 -18.53
N GLU A 22 4.33 2.49 -19.57
CA GLU A 22 4.23 1.96 -20.94
C GLU A 22 5.62 1.56 -21.47
N ALA A 23 6.61 2.44 -21.35
CA ALA A 23 7.98 2.15 -21.77
C ALA A 23 8.59 0.96 -21.01
N LEU A 24 8.36 0.85 -19.69
CA LEU A 24 8.81 -0.31 -18.90
C LEU A 24 8.09 -1.60 -19.29
N ALA A 25 6.79 -1.53 -19.60
CA ALA A 25 5.98 -2.69 -19.96
C ALA A 25 6.36 -3.28 -21.32
N HIS A 26 6.96 -2.50 -22.23
CA HIS A 26 7.53 -3.03 -23.47
C HIS A 26 8.64 -4.06 -23.22
N ALA A 27 9.38 -3.94 -22.11
CA ALA A 27 10.39 -4.91 -21.71
C ALA A 27 9.81 -6.04 -20.85
N ASP A 28 9.10 -5.69 -19.77
CA ASP A 28 8.47 -6.66 -18.87
C ASP A 28 7.18 -6.06 -18.26
N PRO A 29 5.99 -6.55 -18.68
CA PRO A 29 4.71 -6.12 -18.14
C PRO A 29 4.51 -6.45 -16.65
N ALA A 30 5.04 -7.58 -16.16
CA ALA A 30 4.90 -7.99 -14.77
C ALA A 30 5.72 -7.07 -13.85
N PHE A 31 6.95 -6.76 -14.25
CA PHE A 31 7.78 -5.77 -13.57
C PHE A 31 7.12 -4.39 -13.56
N SER A 32 6.69 -3.88 -14.73
CA SER A 32 6.02 -2.57 -14.82
C SER A 32 4.76 -2.50 -13.94
N SER A 33 3.97 -3.58 -13.90
CA SER A 33 2.78 -3.67 -13.05
C SER A 33 3.13 -3.56 -11.56
N PHE A 34 4.18 -4.23 -11.11
CA PHE A 34 4.62 -4.12 -9.71
C PHE A 34 5.13 -2.72 -9.37
N ILE A 35 5.94 -2.10 -10.24
CA ILE A 35 6.42 -0.72 -10.04
C ILE A 35 5.25 0.27 -9.95
N SER A 36 4.20 0.06 -10.75
CA SER A 36 2.96 0.83 -10.67
C SER A 36 2.26 0.67 -9.31
N ILE A 37 2.13 -0.56 -8.81
CA ILE A 37 1.55 -0.84 -7.48
C ILE A 37 2.38 -0.21 -6.36
N HIS A 38 3.71 -0.34 -6.40
CA HIS A 38 4.61 0.28 -5.43
C HIS A 38 4.45 1.81 -5.41
N ASN A 39 4.44 2.46 -6.59
CA ASN A 39 4.21 3.90 -6.70
C ASN A 39 2.81 4.30 -6.19
N MET A 40 1.79 3.48 -6.40
CA MET A 40 0.45 3.70 -5.85
C MET A 40 0.49 3.68 -4.32
N ALA A 41 1.06 2.64 -3.72
CA ALA A 41 1.17 2.51 -2.25
C ALA A 41 1.93 3.70 -1.63
N ALA A 42 3.09 4.06 -2.19
CA ALA A 42 3.86 5.21 -1.73
C ALA A 42 3.05 6.52 -1.84
N SER A 43 2.33 6.72 -2.94
CA SER A 43 1.52 7.94 -3.11
C SER A 43 0.32 8.05 -2.16
N MET A 44 -0.21 6.93 -1.66
CA MET A 44 -1.26 6.96 -0.64
C MET A 44 -0.72 7.52 0.67
N ILE A 45 0.49 7.11 1.06
CA ILE A 45 1.19 7.64 2.24
C ILE A 45 1.52 9.12 2.02
N ASP A 46 2.05 9.49 0.85
CA ASP A 46 2.34 10.89 0.55
C ASP A 46 1.09 11.77 0.62
N ARG A 47 -0.03 11.30 0.06
CA ARG A 47 -1.24 12.11 -0.05
C ARG A 47 -2.06 12.19 1.24
N PHE A 48 -2.09 11.12 2.04
CA PHE A 48 -3.03 11.00 3.16
C PHE A 48 -2.35 10.77 4.51
N GLY A 49 -1.06 10.45 4.54
CA GLY A 49 -0.30 10.28 5.76
C GLY A 49 0.06 11.60 6.43
N SER A 50 0.38 11.54 7.71
CA SER A 50 0.96 12.68 8.43
C SER A 50 2.37 12.98 7.93
N ASP A 51 2.89 14.18 8.22
CA ASP A 51 4.26 14.52 7.83
C ASP A 51 5.29 13.59 8.47
N GLU A 52 5.04 13.10 9.69
CA GLU A 52 5.89 12.10 10.34
C GLU A 52 5.90 10.77 9.58
N GLN A 53 4.73 10.30 9.11
CA GLN A 53 4.64 9.09 8.30
C GLN A 53 5.34 9.27 6.95
N ARG A 54 5.14 10.43 6.31
CA ARG A 54 5.78 10.78 5.04
C ARG A 54 7.30 10.74 5.18
N GLN A 55 7.86 11.46 6.14
CA GLN A 55 9.31 11.52 6.38
C GLN A 55 9.89 10.17 6.81
N ARG A 56 9.14 9.37 7.57
CA ARG A 56 9.59 8.05 8.03
C ARG A 56 9.68 7.01 6.91
N PHE A 57 8.68 6.96 6.02
CA PHE A 57 8.55 5.86 5.06
C PHE A 57 8.97 6.23 3.64
N LEU A 58 8.61 7.42 3.17
CA LEU A 58 8.72 7.76 1.75
C LEU A 58 10.15 7.80 1.23
N PRO A 59 11.16 8.35 1.94
CA PRO A 59 12.54 8.35 1.44
C PRO A 59 13.08 6.95 1.12
N LYS A 60 12.66 5.92 1.87
CA LYS A 60 13.04 4.52 1.61
C LYS A 60 12.27 3.89 0.46
N LEU A 61 11.01 4.29 0.27
CA LEU A 61 10.19 3.82 -0.84
C LEU A 61 10.61 4.48 -2.16
N THR A 62 10.87 5.78 -2.16
CA THR A 62 11.24 6.54 -3.37
C THR A 62 12.62 6.17 -3.88
N SER A 63 13.54 5.74 -3.01
CA SER A 63 14.82 5.14 -3.37
C SER A 63 14.74 3.66 -3.75
N MET A 64 13.58 3.02 -3.53
CA MET A 64 13.38 1.57 -3.61
C MET A 64 14.31 0.75 -2.70
N GLU A 65 14.88 1.34 -1.65
CA GLU A 65 15.48 0.57 -0.54
C GLU A 65 14.43 -0.35 0.08
N TRP A 66 13.20 0.15 0.20
CA TRP A 66 12.03 -0.60 0.64
C TRP A 66 11.02 -0.76 -0.49
N LEU A 67 10.39 -1.93 -0.52
CA LEU A 67 9.26 -2.22 -1.40
C LEU A 67 7.93 -2.12 -0.64
N ALA A 68 6.86 -1.81 -1.36
CA ALA A 68 5.54 -1.59 -0.78
C ALA A 68 4.46 -2.33 -1.54
N SER A 69 3.55 -2.95 -0.79
CA SER A 69 2.40 -3.69 -1.31
C SER A 69 1.09 -3.06 -0.88
N TYR A 70 0.08 -3.18 -1.73
CA TYR A 70 -1.28 -2.73 -1.47
C TYR A 70 -2.19 -3.90 -1.11
N CYS A 71 -2.84 -3.84 0.05
CA CYS A 71 -3.58 -4.96 0.62
C CYS A 71 -5.07 -4.63 0.77
N LEU A 72 -5.85 -4.92 -0.27
CA LEU A 72 -7.30 -4.72 -0.30
C LEU A 72 -8.06 -6.05 -0.40
N THR A 73 -7.80 -6.81 -1.46
CA THR A 73 -8.52 -8.02 -1.83
C THR A 73 -8.47 -9.10 -0.75
N GLU A 74 -9.59 -9.79 -0.56
CA GLU A 74 -9.77 -10.90 0.38
C GLU A 74 -10.42 -12.10 -0.32
N PRO A 75 -10.32 -13.32 0.22
CA PRO A 75 -10.96 -14.50 -0.37
C PRO A 75 -12.47 -14.32 -0.64
N GLY A 76 -13.16 -13.57 0.21
CA GLY A 76 -14.60 -13.26 0.09
C GLY A 76 -14.93 -11.88 -0.47
N SER A 77 -13.94 -11.08 -0.87
CA SER A 77 -14.13 -9.69 -1.31
C SER A 77 -13.08 -9.32 -2.35
N GLY A 78 -13.48 -9.43 -3.63
CA GLY A 78 -12.73 -8.98 -4.80
C GLY A 78 -13.34 -7.72 -5.40
N SER A 79 -14.21 -7.88 -6.40
CA SER A 79 -14.91 -6.75 -7.03
C SER A 79 -15.79 -5.96 -6.06
N ASP A 80 -16.42 -6.65 -5.10
CA ASP A 80 -17.10 -6.00 -3.97
C ASP A 80 -16.10 -5.71 -2.84
N ALA A 81 -15.20 -4.77 -3.10
CA ALA A 81 -14.09 -4.41 -2.20
C ALA A 81 -14.56 -3.86 -0.84
N ALA A 82 -15.76 -3.28 -0.79
CA ALA A 82 -16.30 -2.69 0.43
C ALA A 82 -16.79 -3.74 1.43
N ALA A 83 -16.98 -4.99 0.99
CA ALA A 83 -17.39 -6.13 1.82
C ALA A 83 -16.23 -6.81 2.57
N LEU A 84 -15.03 -6.21 2.57
CA LEU A 84 -13.87 -6.74 3.30
C LEU A 84 -14.19 -7.02 4.78
N LYS A 85 -13.60 -8.09 5.30
CA LYS A 85 -13.80 -8.61 6.65
C LYS A 85 -12.59 -8.45 7.56
N THR A 86 -11.39 -8.20 7.02
CA THR A 86 -10.22 -7.87 7.85
C THR A 86 -10.58 -6.72 8.77
N ARG A 87 -10.41 -6.92 10.08
CA ARG A 87 -10.85 -5.98 11.12
C ARG A 87 -9.63 -5.41 11.83
N ALA A 88 -9.68 -4.11 12.14
CA ALA A 88 -8.72 -3.43 12.99
C ALA A 88 -9.44 -2.88 14.22
N VAL A 89 -9.01 -3.30 15.40
CA VAL A 89 -9.61 -2.88 16.68
C VAL A 89 -8.59 -2.07 17.47
N LYS A 90 -8.97 -0.87 17.90
CA LYS A 90 -8.11 -0.04 18.75
C LYS A 90 -7.95 -0.68 20.13
N SER A 91 -6.73 -0.82 20.59
CA SER A 91 -6.36 -1.37 21.90
C SER A 91 -5.27 -0.48 22.52
N GLY A 92 -5.67 0.44 23.39
CA GLY A 92 -4.79 1.51 23.87
C GLY A 92 -4.34 2.42 22.73
N ASP A 93 -3.03 2.51 22.52
CA ASP A 93 -2.41 3.31 21.46
C ASP A 93 -2.19 2.52 20.15
N ASP A 94 -2.46 1.21 20.18
CA ASP A 94 -2.25 0.31 19.05
C ASP A 94 -3.56 -0.08 18.35
N TYR A 95 -3.44 -0.65 17.15
CA TYR A 95 -4.52 -1.35 16.46
C TYR A 95 -4.16 -2.82 16.28
N ILE A 96 -5.08 -3.70 16.67
CA ILE A 96 -4.96 -5.15 16.46
C ILE A 96 -5.70 -5.50 15.17
N LEU A 97 -4.95 -5.93 14.16
CA LEU A 97 -5.48 -6.35 12.86
C LEU A 97 -5.69 -7.87 12.85
N ASN A 98 -6.87 -8.31 12.45
CA ASN A 98 -7.20 -9.73 12.28
C ASN A 98 -7.94 -9.94 10.95
N GLY A 99 -7.40 -10.81 10.10
CA GLY A 99 -7.96 -11.13 8.80
C GLY A 99 -6.93 -11.74 7.87
N ALA A 100 -7.32 -11.97 6.62
CA ALA A 100 -6.45 -12.49 5.58
C ALA A 100 -6.69 -11.70 4.29
N LYS A 101 -5.59 -11.33 3.64
CA LYS A 101 -5.59 -10.69 2.32
C LYS A 101 -5.12 -11.70 1.28
N GLN A 102 -5.60 -11.55 0.05
CA GLN A 102 -5.33 -12.50 -1.03
C GLN A 102 -4.90 -11.77 -2.30
N PHE A 103 -3.98 -12.39 -3.05
CA PHE A 103 -3.41 -11.85 -4.30
C PHE A 103 -2.65 -10.54 -4.11
N ILE A 104 -1.88 -10.44 -3.03
CA ILE A 104 -1.09 -9.25 -2.73
C ILE A 104 0.26 -9.33 -3.46
N SER A 105 0.40 -8.57 -4.55
CA SER A 105 1.65 -8.47 -5.30
C SER A 105 2.80 -8.01 -4.41
N GLY A 106 3.90 -8.75 -4.38
CA GLY A 106 5.07 -8.48 -3.52
C GLY A 106 4.92 -8.93 -2.06
N ALA A 107 3.86 -9.66 -1.69
CA ALA A 107 3.78 -10.27 -0.36
C ALA A 107 4.97 -11.22 -0.12
N GLY A 108 5.53 -11.17 1.10
CA GLY A 108 6.74 -11.90 1.46
C GLY A 108 8.04 -11.14 1.16
N ASP A 109 8.08 -10.32 0.11
CA ASP A 109 9.26 -9.53 -0.26
C ASP A 109 9.18 -8.08 0.22
N SER A 110 8.02 -7.42 0.08
CA SER A 110 7.80 -6.03 0.49
C SER A 110 8.08 -5.76 1.97
N ASP A 111 8.60 -4.57 2.25
CA ASP A 111 8.94 -4.09 3.60
C ASP A 111 7.78 -3.36 4.26
N LEU A 112 6.83 -2.85 3.45
CA LEU A 112 5.71 -2.06 3.91
C LEU A 112 4.40 -2.49 3.23
N TYR A 113 3.35 -2.63 4.03
CA TYR A 113 2.03 -3.05 3.57
C TYR A 113 1.00 -1.97 3.85
N VAL A 114 0.36 -1.45 2.81
CA VAL A 114 -0.77 -0.51 2.92
C VAL A 114 -2.05 -1.33 2.99
N VAL A 115 -2.58 -1.53 4.19
CA VAL A 115 -3.66 -2.48 4.50
C VAL A 115 -5.00 -1.78 4.69
N MET A 116 -6.01 -2.25 3.96
CA MET A 116 -7.41 -1.85 4.16
C MET A 116 -8.08 -2.77 5.17
N ALA A 117 -8.55 -2.21 6.28
CA ALA A 117 -9.21 -2.95 7.35
C ALA A 117 -10.40 -2.19 7.92
N ARG A 118 -11.41 -2.92 8.37
CA ARG A 118 -12.63 -2.38 8.96
C ARG A 118 -12.40 -1.98 10.41
N THR A 119 -12.62 -0.71 10.72
CA THR A 119 -12.60 -0.14 12.07
C THR A 119 -14.00 0.20 12.58
N GLY A 120 -14.92 0.54 11.66
CA GLY A 120 -16.29 0.94 11.95
C GLY A 120 -17.34 -0.10 11.55
N GLY A 121 -18.53 0.38 11.22
CA GLY A 121 -19.66 -0.44 10.76
C GLY A 121 -19.51 -0.96 9.32
N ASP A 122 -20.60 -1.48 8.77
CA ASP A 122 -20.62 -2.05 7.41
C ASP A 122 -20.46 -0.98 6.32
N GLY A 123 -20.09 -1.47 5.12
CA GLY A 123 -19.90 -0.65 3.93
C GLY A 123 -18.59 0.16 3.92
N PRO A 124 -18.42 1.04 2.91
CA PRO A 124 -17.15 1.73 2.65
C PRO A 124 -16.71 2.67 3.78
N LYS A 125 -17.67 3.32 4.45
CA LYS A 125 -17.39 4.31 5.51
C LYS A 125 -16.77 3.70 6.77
N GLY A 126 -16.85 2.38 6.94
CA GLY A 126 -16.25 1.68 8.07
C GLY A 126 -14.81 1.21 7.83
N ILE A 127 -14.23 1.49 6.66
CA ILE A 127 -12.89 1.04 6.28
C ILE A 127 -11.87 2.14 6.58
N SER A 128 -10.74 1.75 7.17
CA SER A 128 -9.57 2.59 7.38
C SER A 128 -8.33 1.97 6.73
N THR A 129 -7.34 2.81 6.46
CA THR A 129 -6.05 2.39 5.89
C THR A 129 -4.98 2.39 6.97
N PHE A 130 -4.20 1.31 7.00
CA PHE A 130 -3.08 1.12 7.92
C PHE A 130 -1.79 0.95 7.14
N VAL A 131 -0.69 1.45 7.68
CA VAL A 131 0.66 1.20 7.16
C VAL A 131 1.32 0.21 8.13
N VAL A 132 1.56 -1.01 7.66
CA VAL A 132 2.04 -2.13 8.46
C VAL A 132 3.44 -2.52 7.98
N PRO A 133 4.49 -2.34 8.79
CA PRO A 133 5.83 -2.86 8.50
C PRO A 133 5.85 -4.39 8.41
N LYS A 134 6.74 -4.94 7.58
CA LYS A 134 6.91 -6.40 7.39
C LYS A 134 7.22 -7.16 8.69
N ASP A 135 7.93 -6.52 9.61
CA ASP A 135 8.35 -7.07 10.89
C ASP A 135 7.31 -6.88 12.01
N ALA A 136 6.12 -6.36 11.69
CA ALA A 136 5.04 -6.22 12.65
C ALA A 136 4.64 -7.59 13.26
N PRO A 137 4.64 -7.74 14.60
CA PRO A 137 4.26 -8.99 15.24
C PRO A 137 2.88 -9.47 14.81
N GLY A 138 2.78 -10.75 14.42
CA GLY A 138 1.53 -11.37 13.95
C GLY A 138 1.26 -11.24 12.45
N LEU A 139 2.07 -10.48 11.71
CA LEU A 139 2.05 -10.53 10.25
C LEU A 139 2.76 -11.82 9.78
N SER A 140 2.09 -12.58 8.93
CA SER A 140 2.62 -13.79 8.31
C SER A 140 2.20 -13.89 6.84
N PHE A 141 2.91 -14.72 6.09
CA PHE A 141 2.65 -14.95 4.67
C PHE A 141 2.20 -16.41 4.45
N GLY A 142 1.31 -16.60 3.48
CA GLY A 142 0.77 -17.90 3.10
C GLY A 142 1.60 -18.63 2.06
#